data_AF-A0A9C8AFF1-F1
#
_entry.id   AF-A0A9C8AFF1-F1
#
_cell.length_a   1.000
_cell.length_b   1.000
_cell.length_c   1.000
_cell.angle_alpha   90.00
_cell.angle_beta   90.00
_cell.angle_gamma   90.00
#
_symmetry.space_group_name_H-M   'P 1'
#
loop_
_entity.id
_entity.type
_entity.pdbx_description
1 polymer ?
#
loop_
_entity_poly.entity_id
_entity_poly.type
_entity_poly.pdbx_seq_one_letter_code
_entity_poly.pdbx_strand_id
1 'polypeptide(L)' 'MSHLTFAWDENKNRLNQIKHKVSFEEAKTVFFDEHARLISE' A
#
# COMPACT_ATOMS: atom_id res chain seq x y z
N MET A 1 17.21 11.62 -1.38
CA MET A 1 15.78 11.28 -1.12
C MET A 1 15.65 9.77 -1.13
N SER A 2 15.35 9.15 0.00
CA SER A 2 15.09 7.71 0.08
C SER A 2 13.82 7.39 -0.72
N HIS A 3 13.95 6.61 -1.79
CA HIS A 3 12.78 6.08 -2.51
C HIS A 3 12.17 4.95 -1.68
N LEU A 4 10.89 5.07 -1.34
CA LEU A 4 10.11 3.97 -0.78
C LEU A 4 9.94 2.89 -1.85
N THR A 5 10.46 1.70 -1.58
CA THR A 5 10.26 0.52 -2.44
C THR A 5 9.19 -0.36 -1.84
N PHE A 6 8.18 -0.68 -2.64
CA PHE A 6 7.10 -1.58 -2.25
C PHE A 6 7.23 -2.90 -3.00
N ALA A 7 6.98 -4.01 -2.31
CA ALA A 7 6.95 -5.34 -2.90
C ALA A 7 5.86 -6.17 -2.23
N TRP A 8 5.16 -6.99 -3.01
CA TRP A 8 4.14 -7.91 -2.53
C TRP A 8 4.00 -9.10 -3.46
N ASP A 9 3.28 -10.11 -2.98
CA ASP A 9 2.86 -11.26 -3.77
C ASP A 9 1.58 -10.91 -4.56
N GLU A 10 1.58 -11.14 -5.87
CA GLU A 10 0.45 -10.85 -6.75
C GLU A 10 -0.82 -11.65 -6.44
N ASN A 11 -0.67 -12.87 -5.90
CA ASN A 11 -1.82 -13.65 -5.44
C ASN A 11 -2.44 -13.02 -4.20
N LYS A 12 -1.62 -12.43 -3.30
CA LYS A 12 -2.15 -11.66 -2.17
C LYS A 12 -2.84 -10.38 -2.64
N ASN A 13 -2.28 -9.67 -3.62
CA ASN A 13 -2.92 -8.49 -4.21
C ASN A 13 -4.31 -8.84 -4.78
N ARG A 14 -4.41 -9.91 -5.57
CA ARG A 14 -5.69 -10.42 -6.09
C ARG A 14 -6.68 -10.77 -4.99
N LEU A 15 -6.24 -11.48 -3.95
CA LEU A 15 -7.11 -11.83 -2.82
C LEU A 15 -7.56 -10.60 -2.04
N ASN A 16 -6.70 -9.58 -1.92
CA ASN A 16 -7.05 -8.32 -1.27
C ASN A 16 -8.13 -7.56 -2.06
N GLN A 17 -8.01 -7.54 -3.38
CA GLN A 17 -9.04 -6.95 -4.25
C GLN A 17 -10.40 -7.67 -4.09
N ILE A 18 -10.40 -9.00 -3.97
CA ILE A 18 -11.65 -9.76 -3.74
C ILE A 18 -12.25 -9.45 -2.37
N LYS A 19 -11.43 -9.47 -1.31
CA LYS A 19 -11.90 -9.34 0.08
C LYS A 19 -12.25 -7.90 0.46
N HIS A 20 -11.45 -6.95 0.01
CA HIS A 20 -11.46 -5.57 0.48
C HIS A 20 -11.74 -4.56 -0.65
N LYS A 21 -11.85 -5.02 -1.90
CA LYS A 21 -12.13 -4.18 -3.08
C LYS A 21 -11.07 -3.11 -3.34
N VAL A 22 -9.84 -3.35 -2.90
CA VAL A 22 -8.71 -2.44 -3.08
C VAL A 22 -7.46 -3.22 -3.49
N SER A 23 -6.69 -2.68 -4.44
CA SER A 23 -5.40 -3.23 -4.84
C SER A 23 -4.26 -2.70 -3.97
N PHE A 24 -3.14 -3.40 -3.91
CA PHE A 24 -1.95 -2.90 -3.24
C PHE A 24 -1.32 -1.71 -3.97
N GLU A 25 -1.45 -1.63 -5.31
CA GLU A 25 -1.12 -0.43 -6.08
C GLU A 25 -1.89 0.81 -5.63
N GLU A 26 -3.18 0.66 -5.32
CA GLU A 26 -4.00 1.76 -4.81
C GLU A 26 -3.67 2.06 -3.34
N ALA A 27 -3.57 1.02 -2.51
CA ALA A 27 -3.26 1.17 -1.08
C ALA A 27 -1.88 1.83 -0.84
N LYS A 28 -0.90 1.65 -1.74
CA LYS A 28 0.42 2.29 -1.59
C LYS A 28 0.35 3.82 -1.66
N THR A 29 -0.68 4.37 -2.31
CA THR A 29 -0.82 5.83 -2.47
C THR A 29 -1.00 6.52 -1.13
N VAL A 30 -1.57 5.82 -0.14
CA VAL A 30 -1.79 6.32 1.22
C VAL A 30 -0.47 6.66 1.93
N PHE A 31 0.66 6.07 1.54
CA PHE A 31 1.98 6.42 2.09
C PHE A 31 2.51 7.77 1.59
N PHE A 32 1.89 8.33 0.54
CA PHE A 32 2.22 9.65 -0.03
C PHE A 32 1.14 10.69 0.28
N ASP A 33 0.09 10.31 0.99
CA ASP A 33 -0.98 11.22 1.40
C ASP A 33 -0.44 12.23 2.44
N GLU A 34 -0.80 13.51 2.30
CA GLU A 34 -0.34 14.58 3.20
C GLU A 34 -0.88 14.43 4.63
N HIS A 35 -1.99 13.70 4.78
CA HIS A 35 -2.61 13.35 6.06
C HIS A 35 -2.24 11.93 6.52
N ALA A 36 -1.31 11.26 5.82
CA ALA A 36 -0.81 9.97 6.25
C ALA A 36 -0.23 10.07 7.67
N ARG A 37 -0.65 9.16 8.54
CA ARG A 37 -0.07 9.07 9.89
C ARG A 37 1.32 8.47 9.80
N LEU A 38 2.33 9.30 10.07
CA LEU A 38 3.68 8.83 10.35
C LEU A 38 3.72 8.32 11.78
N ILE A 39 3.94 7.01 11.92
CA ILE A 39 4.14 6.36 13.21
C ILE A 39 5.64 6.10 13.30
N SER A 40 6.31 6.74 14.26
CA SER A 40 7.69 6.38 14.61
C SER A 40 7.70 5.13 15.48
N GLU A 41 8.84 4.44 15.50
CA GLU A 41 9.11 3.33 16.43
C GLU A 41 8.90 3.72 17.90
#